data_AF-A0A5E4PSK0-F1
#
_entry.id   AF-A0A5E4PSK0-F1
#
_cell.length_a   1.000
_cell.length_b   1.000
_cell.length_c   1.000
_cell.angle_alpha   90.00
_cell.angle_beta   90.00
_cell.angle_gamma   90.00
#
_symmetry.space_group_name_H-M   'P 1'
#
loop_
_entity.id
_entity.type
_entity.pdbx_description
1 polymer ?
#
loop_
_entity_poly.entity_id
_entity_poly.type
_entity_poly.pdbx_seq_one_letter_code
_entity_poly.pdbx_strand_id
1 'polypeptide(L)' 'MVQCNKCKLFVSLNKDEIVKCKGAQCDTVYHKKCVRSKSFLQTGICSDCKGKQEGTETETSVNEASPDILLKN' A
#
# COMPACT_ATOMS: atom_id res chain seq x y z
N MET A 1 21.33 2.04 2.88
CA MET A 1 21.02 0.85 3.72
C MET A 1 19.50 0.71 3.78
N VAL A 2 18.96 -0.50 3.63
CA VAL A 2 17.50 -0.74 3.63
C VAL A 2 17.08 -1.39 4.95
N GLN A 3 15.93 -1.00 5.49
CA GLN A 3 15.37 -1.58 6.71
C GLN A 3 14.08 -2.35 6.43
N CYS A 4 13.89 -3.44 7.17
CA CYS A 4 12.66 -4.21 7.12
C CYS A 4 11.52 -3.37 7.69
N ASN A 5 10.48 -3.12 6.90
CA ASN A 5 9.38 -2.27 7.36
C ASN A 5 8.64 -2.85 8.57
N LYS A 6 8.66 -4.19 8.77
CA LYS A 6 7.97 -4.87 9.88
C LYS A 6 8.74 -4.86 11.20
N CYS A 7 10.04 -5.14 11.20
CA CYS A 7 10.84 -5.23 12.43
C CYS A 7 11.80 -4.05 12.63
N LYS A 8 11.87 -3.12 11.67
CA LYS A 8 12.75 -1.94 11.67
C LYS A 8 14.26 -2.24 11.78
N LEU A 9 14.64 -3.51 11.66
CA LEU A 9 16.03 -3.94 11.57
C LEU A 9 16.55 -3.82 10.14
N PHE A 10 17.85 -3.62 9.99
CA PHE A 10 18.52 -3.63 8.69
C PHE A 10 18.36 -4.98 8.00
N VAL A 11 18.05 -4.95 6.71
CA VAL A 11 18.00 -6.17 5.91
C VAL A 11 19.38 -6.52 5.37
N SER A 12 19.72 -7.81 5.41
CA SER A 12 20.89 -8.34 4.74
C SER A 12 20.80 -8.12 3.24
N LEU A 13 21.95 -7.98 2.57
CA LEU A 13 22.03 -7.87 1.10
C LEU A 13 21.70 -9.20 0.38
N ASN A 14 21.41 -10.27 1.14
CA ASN A 14 20.99 -11.55 0.61
C ASN A 14 19.56 -11.48 0.06
N LYS A 15 19.48 -11.53 -1.27
CA LYS A 15 18.24 -11.50 -2.06
C LYS A 15 17.27 -12.64 -1.68
N ASP A 16 17.81 -13.78 -1.25
CA ASP A 16 17.03 -14.95 -0.84
C ASP A 16 16.29 -14.79 0.48
N GLU A 17 16.72 -13.86 1.34
CA GLU A 17 16.16 -13.65 2.68
C GLU A 17 15.22 -12.45 2.76
N ILE A 18 15.07 -11.70 1.67
CA ILE A 18 14.25 -10.50 1.59
C ILE A 18 13.14 -10.64 0.55
N VAL A 19 12.05 -9.89 0.76
CA VAL A 19 10.95 -9.71 -0.17
C VAL A 19 10.67 -8.22 -0.29
N LYS A 20 10.59 -7.74 -1.54
CA LYS A 20 10.20 -6.37 -1.85
C LYS A 20 8.75 -6.35 -2.30
N CYS A 21 8.01 -5.34 -1.90
CA CYS A 21 6.69 -5.11 -2.46
C CYS A 21 6.81 -4.77 -3.95
N LYS A 22 5.91 -5.32 -4.78
CA LYS A 22 5.79 -5.03 -6.22
C LYS A 22 4.67 -4.01 -6.51
N GLY A 23 4.14 -3.35 -5.48
CA GLY A 23 3.17 -2.27 -5.66
C GLY A 23 3.81 -1.08 -6.37
N ALA A 24 3.10 -0.48 -7.31
CA ALA A 24 3.62 0.59 -8.17
C ALA A 24 4.20 1.81 -7.42
N GLN A 25 3.73 2.06 -6.21
CA GLN A 25 4.20 3.15 -5.33
C GLN A 25 4.69 2.62 -3.97
N CYS A 26 5.24 1.39 -3.94
CA CYS A 26 5.63 0.74 -2.69
C CYS A 26 7.05 0.18 -2.72
N ASP A 27 7.98 0.97 -2.20
CA ASP A 27 9.39 0.61 -2.04
C ASP A 27 9.71 -0.12 -0.73
N THR A 28 8.70 -0.72 -0.10
CA THR A 28 8.89 -1.40 1.19
C THR A 28 9.59 -2.75 1.01
N VAL A 29 10.54 -3.01 1.90
CA VAL A 29 11.30 -4.26 1.95
C VAL A 29 11.05 -4.95 3.28
N TYR A 30 10.98 -6.28 3.25
CA TYR A 30 10.75 -7.11 4.41
C TYR A 30 11.70 -8.30 4.39
N HIS A 31 12.08 -8.80 5.56
CA HIS A 31 12.65 -10.15 5.63
C HIS A 31 11.57 -11.18 5.30
N LYS A 32 11.88 -12.24 4.54
CA LYS A 32 10.96 -13.37 4.33
C LYS A 32 10.43 -13.92 5.66
N LYS A 33 11.28 -14.02 6.69
CA LYS A 33 10.88 -14.45 8.05
C LYS A 33 9.89 -13.50 8.76
N CYS A 34 9.90 -12.21 8.40
CA CYS A 34 8.99 -11.22 8.96
C CYS A 34 7.63 -11.20 8.25
N VAL A 35 7.55 -11.80 7.06
CA VAL A 35 6.31 -11.93 6.29
C VAL A 35 5.61 -13.23 6.71
N ARG A 36 4.56 -13.11 7.53
CA ARG A 36 3.69 -14.26 7.90
C ARG A 36 2.62 -14.57 6.85
N SER A 37 2.30 -13.61 5.98
CA SER A 37 1.23 -13.74 5.01
C SER A 37 1.71 -14.52 3.77
N LYS A 38 1.18 -15.72 3.57
CA LYS A 38 1.49 -16.55 2.38
C LYS A 38 1.16 -15.82 1.07
N SER A 39 0.07 -15.05 1.05
CA SER A 39 -0.31 -14.26 -0.13
C SER A 39 0.78 -13.26 -0.52
N PHE A 40 1.43 -12.59 0.43
CA PHE A 40 2.51 -11.65 0.11
C PHE A 40 3.75 -12.40 -0.42
N LEU A 41 4.08 -13.56 0.15
CA LEU A 41 5.18 -14.38 -0.39
C LEU A 41 4.90 -14.87 -1.83
N GLN A 42 3.63 -15.06 -2.19
CA GLN A 42 3.22 -15.54 -3.52
C GLN A 42 3.06 -14.42 -4.55
N THR A 43 2.36 -13.34 -4.22
CA THR A 43 2.07 -12.23 -5.14
C THR A 43 3.15 -11.16 -5.14
N GLY A 44 3.94 -11.08 -4.07
CA GLY A 44 4.89 -9.99 -3.85
C GLY A 44 4.20 -8.65 -3.54
N ILE A 45 2.91 -8.64 -3.20
CA ILE A 45 2.18 -7.41 -2.81
C ILE A 45 1.97 -7.38 -1.30
N CYS A 46 2.46 -6.32 -0.64
CA CYS A 46 2.32 -6.14 0.80
C CYS A 46 0.86 -5.83 1.18
N SER A 47 0.52 -5.96 2.46
CA SER A 47 -0.86 -5.75 2.94
C SER A 47 -1.40 -4.34 2.65
N ASP A 48 -0.57 -3.30 2.78
CA ASP A 48 -0.94 -1.92 2.44
C ASP A 48 -1.35 -1.77 0.96
N CYS A 49 -0.56 -2.35 0.04
CA CYS A 49 -0.87 -2.30 -1.38
C CYS A 49 -2.06 -3.19 -1.75
N LYS A 50 -2.22 -4.33 -1.08
CA LYS A 50 -3.34 -5.23 -1.33
C LYS A 50 -4.67 -4.53 -1.00
N GLY A 51 -4.74 -3.81 0.13
CA GLY A 51 -5.92 -3.04 0.51
C GLY A 51 -6.26 -1.91 -0.46
N LYS A 52 -5.25 -1.32 -1.11
CA LYS A 52 -5.44 -0.27 -2.14
C LYS A 52 -5.87 -0.81 -3.51
N GLN A 53 -5.72 -2.10 -3.79
CA GLN A 53 -6.23 -2.69 -5.04
C GLN A 53 -7.71 -3.05 -4.96
N GLU A 54 -8.24 -3.31 -3.76
CA GLU A 54 -9.68 -3.52 -3.52
C GLU A 54 -10.42 -2.22 -3.19
N GLY A 55 -9.70 -1.12 -2.95
CA GLY A 55 -10.27 0.20 -2.76
C GLY A 55 -9.84 1.11 -3.90
N THR A 56 -10.60 1.09 -4.99
CA THR A 56 -10.79 2.30 -5.80
C THR A 56 -11.11 3.44 -4.83
N GLU A 57 -10.30 4.50 -4.90
CA GLU A 57 -10.68 5.88 -4.65
C GLU A 57 -12.02 6.09 -3.90
N THR A 58 -11.95 6.33 -2.60
CA THR A 58 -12.94 7.18 -1.92
C THR A 58 -12.20 8.34 -1.29
N GLU A 59 -11.52 9.10 -2.15
CA GLU A 59 -11.09 10.47 -1.85
C GLU A 59 -11.86 11.45 -2.73
N THR A 60 -13.20 11.45 -2.63
CA THR A 60 -13.95 12.68 -2.95
C THR A 60 -13.78 13.61 -1.74
N SER A 61 -12.65 14.30 -1.68
CA SER A 61 -12.53 15.49 -0.84
C SER A 61 -13.47 16.57 -1.39
N VAL A 62 -14.48 16.87 -0.58
CA VAL A 62 -15.17 18.15 -0.36
C VAL A 62 -15.12 19.19 -1.48
N ASN A 63 -16.30 19.64 -1.92
CA ASN A 63 -16.68 21.06 -1.99
C ASN A 63 -18.22 21.15 -2.03
N GLU A 64 -18.85 21.43 -0.88
CA GLU A 64 -20.17 22.08 -0.87
C GLU A 64 -20.04 23.48 -1.50
N ALA A 65 -20.81 23.78 -2.54
CA ALA A 65 -21.39 25.11 -2.81
C ALA A 65 -22.24 25.10 -4.09
N SER A 66 -23.57 25.04 -3.94
CA SER A 66 -24.54 25.92 -4.62
C SER A 66 -25.98 25.46 -4.36
N PRO A 67 -26.77 26.16 -3.52
CA PRO A 67 -28.21 26.19 -3.65
C PRO A 67 -28.61 27.53 -4.28
N ASP A 68 -28.66 27.62 -5.60
CA ASP A 68 -29.45 28.66 -6.26
C ASP A 68 -29.69 28.30 -7.73
N ILE A 69 -30.85 27.72 -8.04
CA ILE A 69 -31.59 28.08 -9.25
C ILE A 69 -33.08 28.15 -8.90
N LEU A 70 -33.49 29.37 -8.59
CA LEU A 70 -34.83 29.90 -8.74
C LEU A 70 -35.31 29.77 -10.20
N LEU A 71 -36.40 29.06 -10.44
CA LEU A 71 -37.26 29.24 -11.62
C LEU A 71 -38.71 28.97 -11.18
N LYS A 72 -39.46 29.95 -10.65
CA LYS A 72 -40.19 31.03 -11.34
C LYS A 72 -40.98 30.54 -12.57
N ASN A 73 -42.30 30.51 -12.33
CA ASN A 73 -43.45 30.61 -13.25
C ASN A 73 -44.06 29.29 -13.73
#